data_AF-A0ABD1TD51-F1
#
_entry.id   AF-A0ABD1TD51-F1
#
_cell.length_a   1.000
_cell.length_b   1.000
_cell.length_c   1.000
_cell.angle_alpha   90.00
_cell.angle_beta   90.00
_cell.angle_gamma   90.00
#
_symmetry.space_group_name_H-M   'P 1'
#
loop_
_entity.id
_entity.type
_entity.pdbx_description
1 polymer ?
#
loop_
_entity_poly.entity_id
_entity_poly.type
_entity_poly.pdbx_seq_one_letter_code
_entity_poly.pdbx_strand_id
1 'polypeptide(L)'
;MKFQIEDVTVYFPYDNIYPEQYAYMVELKRALDAKGHCLLEMPTGTGKTIALLSLITSYTLSKPSNPVKLLYCTRTVHEMEKTLAELKLLHNYQLQHLGPLCTDACARAVFEEEFVYKSECCFG
;
A
#
# COMPACT_ATOMS: atom_id res chain seq x y z
N MET A 1 13.02 0.17 -5.91
CA MET A 1 14.05 0.40 -4.86
C MET A 1 13.60 -0.12 -3.48
N LYS A 2 14.54 -0.31 -2.56
CA LYS A 2 14.27 -0.63 -1.14
C LYS A 2 14.94 0.41 -0.25
N PHE A 3 14.25 0.85 0.79
CA PHE A 3 14.82 1.78 1.77
C PHE A 3 14.20 1.56 3.15
N GLN A 4 14.87 2.07 4.17
CA GLN A 4 14.45 1.94 5.56
C GLN A 4 13.70 3.20 6.02
N ILE A 5 12.52 3.02 6.60
CA ILE A 5 11.84 4.02 7.42
C ILE A 5 11.77 3.47 8.83
N GLU A 6 12.61 4.00 9.72
CA GLU A 6 12.69 3.56 11.12
C GLU A 6 12.90 2.02 11.20
N ASP A 7 11.94 1.28 11.74
CA ASP A 7 11.95 -0.18 11.88
C ASP A 7 11.35 -0.94 10.68
N VAL A 8 10.88 -0.24 9.64
CA VAL A 8 10.17 -0.83 8.50
C VAL A 8 11.00 -0.77 7.22
N THR A 9 11.22 -1.93 6.60
CA THR A 9 11.84 -2.04 5.27
C THR A 9 10.78 -1.83 4.20
N VAL A 10 10.83 -0.69 3.50
CA VAL A 10 9.84 -0.35 2.48
C VAL A 10 10.27 -0.87 1.11
N TYR A 11 9.34 -1.55 0.43
CA TYR A 11 9.45 -1.95 -0.96
C TYR A 11 8.73 -0.92 -1.85
N PHE A 12 9.51 -0.23 -2.68
CA PHE A 12 9.00 0.81 -3.57
C PHE A 12 9.29 0.43 -5.02
N PRO A 13 8.31 0.42 -5.92
CA PRO A 13 8.48 -0.21 -7.23
C PRO A 13 9.16 0.69 -8.26
N TYR A 14 9.48 1.93 -7.91
CA TYR A 14 10.23 2.87 -8.74
C TYR A 14 11.69 3.00 -8.25
N ASP A 15 12.54 3.58 -9.09
CA ASP A 15 13.98 3.71 -8.82
C ASP A 15 14.33 4.91 -7.94
N ASN A 16 13.50 5.95 -7.96
CA ASN A 16 13.71 7.19 -7.22
C ASN A 16 12.49 7.51 -6.36
N ILE A 17 12.75 8.06 -5.17
CA ILE A 17 11.76 8.59 -4.23
C ILE A 17 11.99 10.09 -4.05
N TYR A 18 10.91 10.87 -4.06
CA TYR A 18 10.98 12.29 -3.77
C TYR A 18 11.10 12.54 -2.26
N PRO A 19 11.83 13.58 -1.80
CA PRO A 19 11.93 13.90 -0.38
C PRO A 19 10.57 14.09 0.31
N GLU A 20 9.60 14.66 -0.40
CA GLU A 20 8.24 14.89 0.08
C GLU A 20 7.48 13.57 0.28
N GLN A 21 7.70 12.57 -0.60
CA GLN A 21 7.13 11.23 -0.43
C GLN A 21 7.71 10.56 0.80
N TYR A 22 9.03 10.69 1.02
CA TYR A 22 9.68 10.13 2.20
C TYR A 22 9.13 10.74 3.49
N ALA A 23 9.01 12.07 3.55
CA ALA A 23 8.43 12.77 4.70
C ALA A 23 6.98 12.34 4.96
N TYR A 24 6.17 12.22 3.90
CA TYR A 24 4.80 11.72 4.00
C TYR A 24 4.72 10.32 4.61
N MET A 25 5.61 9.42 4.18
CA MET A 25 5.64 8.05 4.67
C MET A 25 6.09 7.97 6.14
N VAL A 26 7.02 8.82 6.58
CA VAL A 26 7.43 8.91 7.99
C VAL A 26 6.26 9.33 8.87
N GLU A 27 5.54 10.39 8.50
CA GLU A 27 4.38 10.86 9.28
C GLU A 27 3.22 9.86 9.27
N LEU A 28 2.96 9.21 8.13
CA LEU A 28 1.97 8.13 8.05
C LEU A 28 2.33 6.95 8.95
N LYS A 29 3.62 6.57 9.01
CA LYS A 29 4.10 5.49 9.89
C LYS A 29 3.86 5.82 11.36
N ARG A 30 4.19 7.05 11.78
CA ARG A 30 3.95 7.52 13.15
C ARG A 30 2.48 7.47 13.53
N ALA A 31 1.59 7.86 12.60
CA ALA A 31 0.15 7.78 12.81
C ALA A 31 -0.34 6.34 12.96
N LEU A 32 0.17 5.41 12.15
CA LEU A 32 -0.15 3.98 12.25
C LEU A 32 0.32 3.38 13.59
N ASP A 33 1.52 3.73 14.05
CA ASP A 33 2.05 3.29 15.34
C ASP A 33 1.24 3.83 16.52
N ALA A 34 0.85 5.10 16.46
CA ALA A 34 0.01 5.73 17.48
C ALA A 34 -1.44 5.20 17.49
N LYS A 35 -1.84 4.41 16.47
CA LYS A 35 -3.22 3.95 16.24
C LYS A 35 -4.24 5.10 16.26
N GLY A 36 -3.83 6.25 15.75
CA GLY A 36 -4.63 7.47 15.72
C GLY A 36 -5.10 7.85 14.32
N HIS A 37 -5.85 8.95 14.24
CA HIS A 37 -6.21 9.56 12.97
C HIS A 37 -5.14 10.57 12.56
N CYS A 38 -4.83 10.64 11.26
CA CYS A 38 -3.98 11.68 10.71
C CYS A 38 -4.64 12.32 9.49
N LEU A 39 -4.34 13.59 9.27
CA LEU A 39 -4.66 14.30 8.04
C LEU A 39 -3.34 14.63 7.36
N LEU A 40 -3.14 14.08 6.17
CA LEU A 40 -1.91 14.26 5.41
C LEU A 40 -2.25 14.88 4.06
N GLU A 41 -1.62 16.01 3.76
CA GLU A 41 -1.76 16.69 2.48
C GLU A 41 -0.52 16.43 1.62
N MET A 42 -0.75 15.97 0.38
CA MET A 42 0.28 15.89 -0.66
C MET A 42 -0.22 16.57 -1.93
N PRO A 43 0.62 17.37 -2.61
CA PRO A 43 0.26 17.99 -3.88
C PRO A 43 -0.01 16.92 -4.96
N THR A 44 -0.85 17.26 -5.94
CA THR A 44 -1.18 16.34 -7.03
C THR A 44 0.03 16.04 -7.92
N GLY A 45 0.06 14.85 -8.53
CA GLY A 45 1.14 14.45 -9.46
C GLY A 45 2.42 13.89 -8.80
N THR A 46 2.49 13.83 -7.47
CA THR A 46 3.70 13.40 -6.73
C THR A 46 3.67 11.93 -6.29
N GLY A 47 2.82 11.09 -6.90
CA GLY A 47 2.79 9.65 -6.57
C GLY A 47 2.37 9.32 -5.13
N LYS A 48 1.44 10.10 -4.55
CA LYS A 48 0.94 9.87 -3.18
C LYS A 48 0.34 8.47 -2.97
N THR A 49 -0.32 7.94 -4.00
CA THR A 49 -1.02 6.65 -3.95
C THR A 49 -0.03 5.52 -3.77
N ILE A 50 0.98 5.42 -4.65
CA ILE A 50 2.01 4.40 -4.51
C ILE A 50 2.81 4.53 -3.21
N ALA A 51 3.14 5.75 -2.77
CA ALA A 51 3.87 5.96 -1.50
C ALA A 51 3.07 5.41 -0.30
N LEU A 52 1.76 5.67 -0.27
CA LEU A 52 0.85 5.14 0.75
C LEU A 52 0.76 3.61 0.69
N LEU A 53 0.53 3.04 -0.49
CA LEU A 53 0.40 1.58 -0.67
C LEU A 53 1.70 0.85 -0.29
N SER A 54 2.86 1.38 -0.73
CA SER A 54 4.18 0.84 -0.42
C SER A 54 4.45 0.81 1.09
N LEU A 55 4.10 1.87 1.82
CA LEU A 55 4.29 1.90 3.26
C LEU A 55 3.41 0.88 3.96
N ILE A 56 2.10 0.89 3.68
CA ILE A 56 1.13 0.08 4.42
C ILE A 56 1.39 -1.42 4.22
N THR A 57 1.66 -1.84 2.98
CA THR A 57 2.00 -3.24 2.69
C THR A 57 3.29 -3.65 3.41
N SER A 58 4.33 -2.81 3.37
CA SER A 58 5.61 -3.06 4.04
C SER A 58 5.48 -3.07 5.56
N TYR A 59 4.61 -2.21 6.12
CA TYR A 59 4.31 -2.16 7.55
C TYR A 59 3.64 -3.45 8.02
N THR A 60 2.65 -3.96 7.27
CA THR A 60 2.01 -5.26 7.56
C THR A 60 3.00 -6.42 7.51
N LEU A 61 3.95 -6.41 6.56
CA LEU A 61 5.02 -7.42 6.50
C LEU A 61 5.95 -7.36 7.72
N SER A 62 6.27 -6.16 8.21
CA SER A 62 7.15 -5.99 9.37
C SER A 62 6.52 -6.42 10.70
N LYS A 63 5.18 -6.40 10.81
CA LYS A 63 4.43 -6.68 12.05
C LYS A 63 3.38 -7.77 11.85
N PRO A 64 3.77 -9.04 11.63
CA PRO A 64 2.84 -10.15 11.35
C PRO A 64 1.88 -10.48 12.51
N SER A 65 2.20 -10.06 13.74
CA SER A 65 1.35 -10.26 14.92
C SER A 65 0.10 -9.37 14.95
N ASN A 66 0.07 -8.27 14.20
CA ASN A 66 -1.06 -7.36 14.16
C ASN A 66 -1.35 -6.94 12.70
N PRO A 67 -2.04 -7.78 11.92
CA PRO A 67 -2.29 -7.50 10.51
C PRO A 67 -3.17 -6.25 10.35
N VAL A 68 -2.67 -5.29 9.59
CA VAL A 68 -3.43 -4.07 9.23
C VAL A 68 -4.23 -4.35 7.97
N LYS A 69 -5.55 -4.10 8.03
CA LYS A 69 -6.42 -4.10 6.84
C LYS A 69 -6.49 -2.69 6.28
N LEU A 70 -6.32 -2.55 4.97
CA LEU A 70 -6.39 -1.27 4.27
C LEU A 70 -7.74 -1.11 3.60
N LEU A 71 -8.49 -0.09 4.01
CA LEU A 71 -9.71 0.36 3.34
C LEU A 71 -9.40 1.67 2.64
N TYR A 72 -9.38 1.67 1.31
CA TYR A 72 -9.01 2.83 0.50
C TYR A 72 -10.20 3.37 -0.28
N CYS A 73 -10.68 4.55 0.10
CA CYS A 73 -11.86 5.17 -0.49
C CYS A 73 -11.46 6.15 -1.61
N THR A 74 -12.03 5.98 -2.80
CA THR A 74 -11.86 6.90 -3.93
C THR A 74 -13.17 7.60 -4.27
N ARG A 75 -13.10 8.75 -4.95
CA ARG A 75 -14.31 9.51 -5.35
C ARG A 75 -14.90 8.98 -6.65
N THR A 76 -14.06 8.44 -7.53
CA THR A 76 -14.46 8.00 -8.87
C THR A 76 -13.91 6.62 -9.22
N VAL A 77 -14.61 5.89 -10.09
CA VAL A 77 -14.18 4.58 -10.60
C VAL A 77 -12.80 4.65 -11.27
N HIS A 78 -12.52 5.72 -12.00
CA HIS A 78 -11.23 5.90 -12.67
C HIS A 78 -10.05 6.02 -11.68
N GLU A 79 -10.27 6.63 -10.51
CA GLU A 79 -9.27 6.65 -9.44
C GLU A 79 -9.07 5.25 -8.82
N MET A 80 -10.15 4.49 -8.67
CA MET A 80 -10.10 3.10 -8.20
C MET A 80 -9.27 2.22 -9.15
N GLU A 81 -9.55 2.27 -10.46
CA GLU A 81 -8.81 1.50 -11.47
C GLU A 81 -7.32 1.83 -11.47
N LYS A 82 -6.96 3.12 -11.38
CA LYS A 82 -5.56 3.56 -11.26
C LYS A 82 -4.89 3.00 -10.00
N THR A 83 -5.59 3.05 -8.88
CA THR A 83 -5.08 2.53 -7.60
C THR A 83 -4.85 1.01 -7.69
N LEU A 84 -5.77 0.27 -8.30
CA LEU A 84 -5.61 -1.17 -8.54
C LEU A 84 -4.43 -1.49 -9.48
N ALA A 85 -4.22 -0.68 -10.51
CA ALA A 85 -3.07 -0.83 -11.41
C ALA A 85 -1.73 -0.61 -10.67
N GLU A 86 -1.64 0.44 -9.85
CA GLU A 86 -0.46 0.71 -9.01
C GLU A 86 -0.24 -0.42 -7.99
N LEU A 87 -1.31 -0.93 -7.38
CA LEU A 87 -1.22 -2.04 -6.43
C LEU A 87 -0.70 -3.32 -7.09
N LYS A 88 -1.18 -3.65 -8.30
CA LYS A 88 -0.68 -4.82 -9.06
C LYS A 88 0.82 -4.68 -9.38
N LEU A 89 1.25 -3.48 -9.76
CA LEU A 89 2.64 -3.17 -10.02
C LEU A 89 3.51 -3.32 -8.76
N LEU A 90 3.04 -2.82 -7.62
CA LEU A 90 3.69 -3.00 -6.31
C LEU A 90 3.78 -4.46 -5.90
N HIS A 91 2.69 -5.21 -6.08
CA HIS A 91 2.64 -6.63 -5.73
C HIS A 91 3.62 -7.46 -6.55
N ASN A 92 3.71 -7.21 -7.86
CA ASN A 92 4.69 -7.85 -8.72
C ASN A 92 6.13 -7.51 -8.30
N TYR A 93 6.39 -6.25 -7.93
CA TYR A 93 7.68 -5.85 -7.40
C TYR A 93 8.02 -6.59 -6.10
N GLN A 94 7.06 -6.72 -5.19
CA GLN A 94 7.24 -7.46 -3.94
C GLN A 94 7.50 -8.95 -4.20
N LEU A 95 6.74 -9.59 -5.09
CA LEU A 95 6.93 -11.00 -5.49
C LEU A 95 8.35 -11.28 -5.98
N GLN A 96 8.90 -10.40 -6.82
CA GLN A 96 10.27 -10.54 -7.33
C GLN A 96 11.34 -10.45 -6.23
N HIS A 97 11.08 -9.69 -5.15
CA HIS A 97 12.08 -9.39 -4.12
C HIS A 97 11.92 -10.20 -2.83
N LEU A 98 10.74 -10.73 -2.54
CA LEU A 98 10.40 -11.50 -1.33
C LEU A 98 10.14 -12.99 -1.62
N GLY A 99 9.84 -13.34 -2.87
CA GLY A 99 9.40 -14.68 -3.25
C GLY A 99 7.92 -14.97 -2.89
N PRO A 100 7.34 -16.03 -3.48
CA PRO A 100 5.88 -16.28 -3.43
C PRO A 100 5.33 -16.61 -2.04
N LEU A 101 6.14 -17.18 -1.14
CA LEU A 101 5.70 -17.64 0.18
C LEU A 101 5.43 -16.51 1.18
N CYS A 102 6.08 -15.35 1.03
CA CYS A 102 5.88 -14.20 1.93
C CYS A 102 4.71 -13.30 1.49
N THR A 103 4.36 -13.33 0.21
CA THR A 103 3.35 -12.44 -0.38
C THR A 103 1.91 -12.90 -0.15
N ASP A 104 1.65 -14.19 0.08
CA ASP A 104 0.28 -14.68 0.33
C ASP A 104 -0.33 -14.10 1.62
N ALA A 105 0.48 -13.91 2.66
CA ALA A 105 0.05 -13.25 3.89
C ALA A 105 -0.28 -11.76 3.65
N CYS A 106 0.48 -11.12 2.77
CA CYS A 106 0.31 -9.71 2.41
C CYS A 106 -0.89 -9.50 1.47
N ALA A 107 -1.09 -10.41 0.51
CA ALA A 107 -2.18 -10.38 -0.45
C ALA A 107 -3.53 -10.63 0.23
N ARG A 108 -3.61 -11.56 1.19
CA ARG A 108 -4.85 -11.81 1.94
C ARG A 108 -5.33 -10.60 2.76
N ALA A 109 -4.41 -9.75 3.23
CA ALA A 109 -4.75 -8.54 3.98
C ALA A 109 -5.25 -7.37 3.10
N VAL A 110 -4.95 -7.40 1.79
CA VAL A 110 -5.26 -6.30 0.86
C VAL A 110 -6.37 -6.67 -0.14
N PHE A 111 -6.49 -7.95 -0.52
CA PHE A 111 -7.41 -8.41 -1.56
C PHE A 111 -8.70 -9.07 -1.03
N GLU A 112 -8.95 -9.05 0.28
CA GLU A 112 -10.19 -9.64 0.85
C GLU A 112 -11.47 -9.00 0.26
N GLU A 113 -11.41 -7.77 -0.27
CA GLU A 113 -12.56 -7.10 -0.91
C GLU A 113 -12.62 -7.21 -2.45
N GLU A 114 -11.55 -7.61 -3.15
CA GLU A 114 -11.63 -7.79 -4.62
C GLU A 114 -12.56 -8.98 -4.98
N PHE A 115 -12.79 -9.91 -4.04
CA PHE A 115 -13.73 -11.01 -4.22
C PHE A 115 -15.20 -10.56 -4.12
N VAL A 116 -15.51 -9.55 -3.29
CA VAL A 116 -16.89 -9.05 -3.11
C VAL A 116 -17.39 -8.35 -4.38
N TYR A 117 -16.55 -7.54 -5.03
CA TYR A 117 -16.92 -6.84 -6.26
C TYR A 117 -16.98 -7.75 -7.50
N LYS A 118 -16.27 -8.88 -7.50
CA LYS A 118 -16.35 -9.85 -8.61
C LYS A 118 -17.53 -10.81 -8.48
N SER A 119 -18.04 -11.03 -7.27
CA SER A 119 -19.28 -11.82 -7.06
C SER A 119 -20.56 -11.07 -7.41
N GLU A 120 -20.56 -9.73 -7.38
CA GLU A 120 -21.77 -8.93 -7.68
C GLU A 120 -21.93 -8.58 -9.18
N CYS A 121 -20.89 -8.71 -10.01
CA CYS A 121 -20.98 -8.50 -11.47
C CYS A 121 -21.14 -9.78 -12.31
N CYS A 122 -21.23 -10.96 -11.68
CA CYS A 122 -21.55 -12.23 -12.34
C CYS A 122 -22.90 -12.80 -11.86
N PHE A 123 -23.92 -11.96 -11.81
CA PHE A 123 -25.32 -12.37 -11.86
C PHE A 123 -26.02 -11.51 -12.90
N GLY A 124 -26.01 -12.00 -14.14
CA GLY A 124 -26.66 -11.43 -15.31
C GLY A 124 -26.49 -12.37 -16.48
#